data_AF-A0A914PMF7-F1
#
_entry.id   AF-A0A914PMF7-F1
#
_cell.length_a   1.000
_cell.length_b   1.000
_cell.length_c   1.000
_cell.angle_alpha   90.00
_cell.angle_beta   90.00
_cell.angle_gamma   90.00
#
_symmetry.space_group_name_H-M   'P 1'
#
loop_
_entity.id
_entity.type
_entity.pdbx_description
1 polymer ?
#
loop_
_entity_poly.entity_id
_entity_poly.type
_entity_poly.pdbx_seq_one_letter_code
_entity_poly.pdbx_strand_id
1 'polypeptide(L)'
;MHPLQRRGNDRINEAQTYRVKIIKQVKIHAENEKNAFQKQKDDKIKEKLRQIEHDIELEKIVYDRQVDATIKGYDERVVQVKDRVIENLLDLVTNIKPEIHHNFTVQKEINETGTYTRIFDPLHSGRLLKLCLTSFFCISGSL
;
A
#
# COMPACT_ATOMS: atom_id res chain seq x y z
N MET A 1 80.78 -23.64 39.96
CA MET A 1 79.71 -22.66 40.29
C MET A 1 79.60 -22.54 41.80
N HIS A 2 79.74 -21.33 42.36
CA HIS A 2 79.67 -21.11 43.80
C HIS A 2 78.24 -21.41 44.32
N PRO A 3 78.04 -22.09 45.47
CA PRO A 3 76.72 -22.48 45.96
C PRO A 3 75.76 -21.30 46.28
N LEU A 4 76.28 -20.08 46.40
CA LEU A 4 75.48 -18.86 46.54
C LEU A 4 74.94 -18.37 45.18
N GLN A 5 75.75 -18.46 44.13
CA GLN A 5 75.38 -18.09 42.76
C GLN A 5 74.26 -18.98 42.23
N ARG A 6 74.32 -20.28 42.52
CA ARG A 6 73.26 -21.24 42.14
C ARG A 6 71.91 -20.89 42.78
N ARG A 7 71.91 -20.65 44.11
CA ARG A 7 70.69 -20.25 44.85
C ARG A 7 70.11 -18.91 44.38
N GLY A 8 70.96 -17.96 43.99
CA GLY A 8 70.52 -16.69 43.41
C GLY A 8 69.80 -16.88 42.07
N ASN A 9 70.40 -17.67 41.18
CA ASN A 9 69.82 -17.98 39.87
C ASN A 9 68.51 -18.76 39.99
N ASP A 10 68.42 -19.72 40.91
CA ASP A 10 67.20 -20.51 41.13
C ASP A 10 66.03 -19.63 41.57
N ARG A 11 66.27 -18.66 42.47
CA ARG A 11 65.24 -17.69 42.89
C ARG A 11 64.79 -16.77 41.76
N ILE A 12 65.70 -16.35 40.88
CA ILE A 12 65.37 -15.51 39.72
C ILE A 12 64.50 -16.29 38.72
N ASN A 13 64.86 -17.54 38.45
CA ASN A 13 64.11 -18.41 37.55
C ASN A 13 62.72 -18.73 38.11
N GLU A 14 62.62 -18.98 39.42
CA GLU A 14 61.34 -19.19 40.10
C GLU A 14 60.43 -17.95 40.00
N ALA A 15 60.98 -16.76 40.23
CA ALA A 15 60.24 -15.51 40.07
C ALA A 15 59.78 -15.27 38.61
N GLN A 16 60.62 -15.57 37.62
CA GLN A 16 60.26 -15.46 36.21
C GLN A 16 59.17 -16.45 35.81
N THR A 17 59.28 -17.71 36.22
CA THR A 17 58.26 -18.74 35.94
C THR A 17 56.94 -18.40 36.60
N TYR A 18 56.95 -17.89 37.83
CA TYR A 18 55.76 -17.38 38.52
C TYR A 18 55.12 -16.23 37.73
N ARG A 19 55.90 -15.24 37.29
CA ARG A 19 55.40 -14.12 36.48
C ARG A 19 54.72 -14.59 35.20
N VAL A 20 55.32 -15.54 34.49
CA VAL A 20 54.75 -16.11 33.26
C VAL A 20 53.45 -16.86 33.54
N LYS A 21 53.39 -17.63 34.64
CA LYS A 21 52.15 -18.34 35.06
C LYS A 21 51.01 -17.36 35.35
N ILE A 22 51.28 -16.30 36.11
CA ILE A 22 50.27 -15.27 36.41
C ILE A 22 49.78 -14.59 35.13
N ILE A 23 50.68 -14.20 34.22
CA ILE A 23 50.28 -13.58 32.94
C ILE A 23 49.38 -14.53 32.13
N LYS A 24 49.72 -15.83 32.06
CA LYS A 24 48.89 -16.82 31.37
C LYS A 24 47.52 -16.97 32.03
N GLN A 25 47.48 -17.04 33.36
CA GLN A 25 46.24 -17.17 34.12
C GLN A 25 45.33 -15.96 33.92
N VAL A 26 45.87 -14.74 33.95
CA VAL A 26 45.13 -13.51 33.70
C VAL A 26 44.56 -13.49 32.28
N LYS A 27 45.33 -13.91 31.27
CA LYS A 27 44.85 -14.00 29.88
C LYS A 27 43.69 -14.98 29.74
N ILE A 28 43.82 -16.18 30.32
CA ILE A 28 42.77 -17.21 30.29
C ILE A 28 41.51 -16.70 31.00
N HIS A 29 41.67 -16.04 32.15
CA HIS A 29 40.54 -15.47 32.89
C HIS A 29 39.81 -14.40 32.07
N ALA A 30 40.54 -13.48 31.45
CA ALA A 30 39.96 -12.44 30.59
C ALA A 30 39.24 -13.02 29.37
N GLU A 31 39.79 -14.06 28.72
CA GLU A 31 39.14 -14.75 27.61
C GLU A 31 37.86 -15.46 28.06
N ASN A 32 37.88 -16.13 29.21
CA ASN A 32 36.71 -16.79 29.77
C ASN A 32 35.59 -15.80 30.09
N GLU A 33 35.92 -14.65 30.67
CA GLU A 33 34.96 -13.59 30.98
C GLU A 33 34.36 -12.99 29.70
N LYS A 34 35.19 -12.72 28.69
CA LYS A 34 34.73 -12.26 27.37
C LYS A 34 33.75 -13.25 26.74
N ASN A 35 34.07 -14.55 26.77
CA ASN A 35 33.23 -15.58 26.20
C ASN A 35 31.91 -15.73 26.96
N ALA A 36 31.94 -15.64 28.30
CA ALA A 36 30.74 -15.66 29.12
C ALA A 36 29.82 -14.47 28.80
N PHE A 37 30.38 -13.27 28.66
CA PHE A 37 29.62 -12.08 28.29
C PHE A 37 29.03 -12.18 26.88
N GLN A 38 29.80 -12.69 25.91
CA GLN A 38 29.31 -12.90 24.55
C GLN A 38 28.13 -13.88 24.54
N LYS A 39 28.27 -15.01 25.23
CA LYS A 39 27.20 -16.01 25.34
C LYS A 39 25.93 -15.42 25.96
N GLN A 40 26.04 -14.64 27.03
CA GLN A 40 24.89 -13.97 27.63
C GLN A 40 24.21 -12.99 26.67
N LYS A 41 24.98 -12.27 25.85
CA LYS A 41 24.40 -11.38 24.82
C LYS A 41 23.69 -12.16 23.73
N ASP A 42 24.29 -13.24 23.25
CA ASP A 42 23.71 -14.08 22.21
C ASP A 42 22.42 -14.75 22.70
N ASP A 43 22.38 -15.22 23.94
CA ASP A 43 21.18 -15.81 24.55
C ASP A 43 20.06 -14.77 24.68
N LYS A 44 20.38 -13.53 25.08
CA LYS A 44 19.41 -12.42 25.11
C LYS A 44 18.89 -12.04 23.73
N ILE A 45 19.76 -12.06 22.71
CA ILE A 45 19.35 -11.76 21.33
C ILE A 45 18.43 -12.85 20.81
N LYS A 46 18.77 -14.13 21.02
CA LYS A 46 17.92 -15.26 20.62
C LYS A 46 16.55 -15.19 21.28
N GLU A 47 16.49 -14.85 22.56
CA GLU A 47 15.21 -14.69 23.25
C GLU A 47 14.37 -13.56 22.64
N LYS A 48 14.98 -12.40 22.37
CA LYS A 48 14.27 -11.29 21.71
C LYS A 48 13.77 -11.65 20.32
N LEU A 49 14.57 -12.38 19.54
CA LEU A 49 14.16 -12.81 18.20
C LEU A 49 12.96 -13.75 18.27
N ARG A 50 12.95 -14.70 19.21
CA ARG A 50 11.77 -15.57 19.43
C ARG A 50 10.52 -14.78 19.80
N GLN A 51 10.66 -13.77 20.65
CA GLN A 51 9.54 -12.91 21.03
C GLN A 51 9.00 -12.12 19.83
N ILE A 52 9.90 -11.52 19.04
CA ILE A 52 9.51 -10.80 17.82
C ILE A 52 8.80 -11.72 16.82
N GLU A 53 9.32 -12.93 16.60
CA GLU A 53 8.66 -13.92 15.73
C GLU A 53 7.26 -14.28 16.22
N HIS A 54 7.09 -14.45 17.54
CA HIS A 54 5.79 -14.72 18.13
C HIS A 54 4.82 -13.54 17.97
N ASP A 55 5.29 -12.32 18.21
CA ASP A 55 4.49 -11.10 18.08
C ASP A 55 4.03 -10.89 16.63
N ILE A 56 4.90 -11.15 15.65
CA ILE A 56 4.56 -11.08 14.22
C ILE A 56 3.46 -12.09 13.87
N GLU A 57 3.55 -13.33 14.38
CA GLU A 57 2.52 -14.35 14.13
C GLU A 57 1.18 -13.94 14.74
N LEU A 58 1.18 -13.41 15.97
CA LEU A 58 -0.03 -12.91 16.60
C LEU A 58 -0.65 -11.73 15.85
N GLU A 59 0.18 -10.77 15.41
CA GLU A 59 -0.26 -9.62 14.63
C GLU A 59 -0.91 -10.06 13.32
N LYS A 60 -0.30 -11.03 12.63
CA LYS A 60 -0.87 -11.61 11.40
C LYS A 60 -2.24 -12.24 11.65
N ILE A 61 -2.40 -13.04 12.71
CA ILE A 61 -3.68 -13.65 13.06
C ILE A 61 -4.75 -12.58 13.35
N VAL A 62 -4.38 -11.51 14.06
CA VAL A 62 -5.29 -10.41 14.35
C VAL A 62 -5.69 -9.68 13.08
N TYR A 63 -4.72 -9.40 12.20
CA TYR A 63 -4.96 -8.75 10.92
C TYR A 63 -5.90 -9.56 10.02
N ASP A 64 -5.64 -10.86 9.86
CA ASP A 64 -6.49 -11.74 9.04
C ASP A 64 -7.94 -11.75 9.53
N ARG A 65 -8.14 -11.80 10.87
CA ARG A 65 -9.50 -11.73 11.47
C ARG A 65 -10.17 -10.38 11.21
N GLN A 66 -9.43 -9.28 11.29
CA GLN A 66 -9.98 -7.95 11.02
C GLN A 66 -10.38 -7.80 9.54
N VAL A 67 -9.55 -8.31 8.63
CA VAL A 67 -9.83 -8.31 7.19
C VAL A 67 -11.09 -9.14 6.92
N ASP A 68 -11.17 -10.36 7.46
CA ASP A 68 -12.35 -11.23 7.29
C ASP A 68 -13.64 -10.58 7.82
N ALA A 69 -13.58 -9.94 8.99
CA ALA A 69 -14.71 -9.22 9.54
C ALA A 69 -15.11 -8.03 8.67
N THR A 70 -14.13 -7.31 8.12
CA THR A 70 -14.36 -6.15 7.26
C THR A 70 -14.99 -6.56 5.94
N ILE A 71 -14.50 -7.64 5.31
CA ILE A 71 -15.05 -8.19 4.07
C ILE A 71 -16.51 -8.61 4.28
N LYS A 72 -16.80 -9.37 5.35
CA LYS A 72 -18.18 -9.75 5.68
C LYS A 72 -19.09 -8.53 5.86
N GLY A 73 -18.60 -7.49 6.53
CA GLY A 73 -19.33 -6.23 6.68
C GLY A 73 -19.53 -5.46 5.38
N TYR A 74 -18.67 -5.64 4.36
CA TYR A 74 -18.92 -5.11 3.02
C TYR A 74 -19.99 -5.91 2.28
N ASP A 75 -19.91 -7.24 2.33
CA ASP A 75 -20.88 -8.12 1.67
C ASP A 75 -22.30 -7.87 2.19
N GLU A 76 -22.48 -7.75 3.50
CA GLU A 76 -23.77 -7.42 4.12
C GLU A 76 -24.30 -6.06 3.66
N ARG A 77 -23.45 -5.04 3.58
CA ARG A 77 -23.83 -3.70 3.09
C ARG A 77 -24.22 -3.71 1.62
N VAL A 78 -23.50 -4.47 0.80
CA VAL A 78 -23.85 -4.62 -0.62
C VAL A 78 -25.21 -5.27 -0.73
N VAL A 79 -25.48 -6.37 -0.02
CA VAL A 79 -26.79 -7.05 -0.04
C VAL A 79 -27.92 -6.10 0.37
N GLN A 80 -27.72 -5.27 1.39
CA GLN A 80 -28.75 -4.34 1.87
C GLN A 80 -29.05 -3.18 0.92
N VAL A 81 -28.05 -2.69 0.17
CA VAL A 81 -28.15 -1.44 -0.60
C VAL A 81 -28.27 -1.68 -2.11
N LYS A 82 -27.95 -2.90 -2.58
CA LYS A 82 -27.89 -3.25 -4.00
C LYS A 82 -29.17 -2.92 -4.75
N ASP A 83 -30.33 -3.35 -4.25
CA ASP A 83 -31.59 -3.19 -4.97
C ASP A 83 -31.94 -1.71 -5.15
N ARG A 84 -31.77 -0.90 -4.10
CA ARG A 84 -31.97 0.55 -4.16
C ARG A 84 -31.05 1.24 -5.17
N VAL A 85 -29.79 0.81 -5.27
CA VAL A 85 -28.84 1.38 -6.24
C VAL A 85 -29.23 1.00 -7.67
N ILE A 86 -29.68 -0.25 -7.87
CA ILE A 86 -30.15 -0.71 -9.18
C ILE A 86 -31.36 0.12 -9.62
N GLU A 87 -32.35 0.30 -8.75
CA GLU A 87 -33.54 1.13 -9.05
C GLU A 87 -33.15 2.55 -9.46
N ASN A 88 -32.29 3.22 -8.68
CA ASN A 88 -31.83 4.56 -8.99
C ASN A 88 -31.07 4.63 -10.34
N LEU A 89 -30.26 3.62 -10.66
CA LEU A 89 -29.55 3.56 -11.93
C LEU A 89 -30.50 3.35 -13.11
N LEU A 90 -31.50 2.49 -12.94
CA LEU A 90 -32.53 2.26 -13.96
C LEU A 90 -33.31 3.55 -14.24
N ASP A 91 -33.76 4.24 -13.19
CA ASP A 91 -34.48 5.50 -13.31
C ASP A 91 -33.68 6.56 -14.09
N LEU A 92 -32.37 6.67 -13.84
CA LEU A 92 -31.50 7.60 -14.55
C LEU A 92 -31.36 7.28 -16.04
N VAL A 93 -31.30 6.00 -16.41
CA VAL A 93 -31.14 5.58 -17.81
C VAL A 93 -32.46 5.68 -18.57
N THR A 94 -33.58 5.34 -17.95
CA THR A 94 -34.89 5.34 -18.62
C THR A 94 -35.53 6.72 -18.70
N ASN A 95 -35.23 7.63 -17.77
CA ASN A 95 -35.80 8.97 -17.74
C ASN A 95 -35.01 9.95 -18.62
N ILE A 96 -35.09 9.76 -19.93
CA ILE A 96 -34.47 10.65 -20.90
C ILE A 96 -35.23 11.98 -20.90
N LYS A 97 -34.55 13.06 -20.49
CA LYS A 97 -35.04 14.44 -20.62
C LYS A 97 -34.35 15.11 -21.80
N PRO A 98 -34.97 15.14 -22.99
CA PRO A 98 -34.38 15.81 -24.13
C PRO A 98 -34.37 17.33 -23.87
N GLU A 99 -33.18 17.89 -23.75
CA GLU A 99 -32.99 19.32 -23.57
C GLU A 99 -32.46 19.94 -24.86
N ILE A 100 -33.05 21.07 -25.25
CA ILE A 100 -32.53 21.87 -26.35
C ILE A 100 -31.38 22.70 -25.79
N HIS A 101 -30.24 22.69 -26.49
CA HIS A 101 -29.09 23.48 -26.11
C HIS A 101 -29.46 24.96 -25.95
N HIS A 102 -29.02 25.60 -24.87
CA HIS A 102 -29.39 26.96 -24.48
C HIS A 102 -29.21 28.04 -25.55
N ASN A 103 -28.35 27.79 -26.56
CA ASN A 103 -28.10 28.69 -27.69
C ASN A 103 -29.02 28.46 -28.90
N PHE A 104 -30.08 27.67 -28.76
CA PHE A 104 -31.05 27.52 -29.84
C PHE A 104 -31.92 28.78 -29.96
N THR A 105 -31.52 29.68 -30.86
CA THR A 105 -32.27 30.91 -31.16
C THR A 105 -33.07 30.69 -32.44
N VAL A 106 -34.40 30.79 -32.33
CA VAL A 106 -35.28 30.81 -33.51
C VAL A 106 -35.20 32.21 -34.13
N GLN A 107 -34.47 32.36 -35.22
CA GLN A 107 -34.52 33.58 -36.02
C GLN A 107 -35.83 33.62 -36.80
N LYS A 108 -36.65 34.64 -36.56
CA LYS A 108 -37.86 34.92 -37.35
C LYS A 108 -37.51 36.01 -38.35
N GLU A 109 -37.29 35.63 -39.60
CA GLU A 109 -37.22 36.61 -40.68
C GLU A 109 -38.64 36.95 -41.14
N ILE A 110 -38.94 38.25 -41.22
CA ILE A 110 -40.20 38.75 -41.76
C ILE A 110 -39.94 39.11 -43.21
N ASN A 111 -40.50 38.33 -44.14
CA ASN A 111 -40.50 38.70 -45.55
C ASN A 111 -41.59 39.76 -45.80
N GLU A 112 -41.34 40.66 -46.76
CA GLU A 112 -42.20 41.81 -47.12
C GLU A 112 -43.66 41.43 -47.46
N THR A 113 -43.93 40.15 -47.74
CA THR A 113 -45.26 39.58 -48.01
C THR A 113 -45.99 39.02 -46.79
N GLY A 114 -45.46 39.20 -45.57
CA GLY A 114 -46.17 38.84 -44.33
C GLY A 114 -46.33 37.34 -44.06
N THR A 115 -45.65 36.47 -44.81
CA THR A 115 -45.65 35.02 -44.59
C THR A 115 -44.45 34.59 -43.78
N TYR A 116 -44.69 33.92 -42.65
CA TYR A 116 -43.66 33.35 -41.76
C TYR A 116 -43.06 32.07 -42.35
N THR A 117 -41.82 32.11 -42.82
CA THR A 117 -41.04 30.91 -43.11
C THR A 117 -40.07 30.63 -41.97
N ARG A 118 -40.15 29.43 -41.37
CA ARG A 118 -39.15 28.95 -40.40
C ARG A 118 -37.90 28.54 -41.18
N ILE A 119 -36.89 29.40 -41.22
CA ILE A 119 -35.59 29.02 -41.77
C ILE A 119 -34.87 28.23 -40.68
N PHE A 120 -34.60 26.96 -40.95
CA PHE A 120 -33.64 26.18 -40.16
C PHE A 120 -32.25 26.58 -40.65
N ASP A 121 -31.57 27.47 -39.92
CA ASP A 121 -30.16 27.75 -40.16
C ASP A 121 -29.30 26.89 -39.23
N PRO A 122 -28.67 25.82 -39.74
CA PRO A 122 -27.83 24.98 -38.93
C PRO A 122 -26.39 25.51 -38.93
N LEU A 123 -26.11 26.82 -38.92
CA LEU A 123 -24.72 27.32 -38.98
C LEU A 123 -24.60 28.82 -38.66
N HIS A 124 -24.75 29.17 -37.38
CA HIS A 124 -24.16 30.41 -36.84
C HIS A 124 -23.24 30.10 -35.66
N SER A 125 -22.35 29.12 -35.86
CA SER A 125 -21.04 29.11 -35.22
C SER A 125 -20.02 28.77 -36.29
N GLY A 126 -19.03 29.65 -36.47
CA GLY A 126 -17.97 29.48 -37.44
C GLY A 126 -17.11 28.26 -37.10
N ARG A 127 -17.49 27.09 -37.61
CA ARG A 127 -16.64 25.92 -37.87
C ARG A 127 -17.38 25.00 -38.85
N LEU A 128 -16.87 24.95 -40.07
CA LEU A 128 -17.18 23.94 -41.07
C LEU A 128 -16.94 22.54 -40.47
N LEU A 129 -18.01 21.84 -40.10
CA LEU A 129 -18.01 20.38 -40.07
C LEU A 129 -19.23 19.89 -40.84
N LYS A 130 -18.97 19.68 -42.12
CA LYS A 130 -19.82 19.00 -43.08
C LYS A 130 -19.82 17.50 -42.71
N LEU A 131 -20.84 17.03 -42.00
CA LEU A 131 -21.17 15.61 -41.88
C LEU A 131 -22.66 15.48 -42.18
N CYS A 132 -23.00 15.33 -43.46
CA CYS A 132 -23.50 14.07 -44.02
C CYS A 132 -24.66 13.47 -43.21
N LEU A 133 -25.86 13.96 -43.52
CA LEU A 133 -27.08 13.16 -43.48
C LEU A 133 -26.97 12.09 -44.57
N THR A 134 -26.41 10.95 -44.23
CA THR A 134 -26.70 9.68 -44.89
C THR A 134 -26.36 8.55 -43.94
N SER A 135 -27.28 7.58 -43.87
CA SER A 135 -27.13 6.21 -43.36
C SER A 135 -27.67 5.88 -41.94
N PHE A 136 -28.73 5.04 -41.97
CA PHE A 136 -29.05 3.94 -41.04
C PHE A 136 -29.65 4.35 -39.68
N PHE A 137 -30.74 3.76 -39.17
CA PHE A 137 -31.53 2.60 -39.55
C PHE A 137 -32.88 2.70 -38.81
N CYS A 138 -33.99 2.36 -39.48
CA CYS A 138 -35.23 2.03 -38.80
C CYS A 138 -35.03 0.76 -37.97
N ILE A 139 -35.45 0.76 -36.70
CA ILE A 139 -36.04 -0.45 -36.09
C ILE A 139 -37.33 0.00 -35.43
N SER A 140 -38.40 -0.09 -36.21
CA SER A 140 -39.74 -0.36 -35.72
C SER A 140 -39.74 -1.76 -35.10
N GLY A 141 -40.10 -1.85 -33.82
CA GLY A 141 -40.43 -3.09 -33.14
C GLY A 141 -41.64 -2.83 -32.24
N SER A 142 -42.83 -3.04 -32.79
CA SER A 142 -44.09 -3.18 -32.04
C SER A 142 -44.17 -4.58 -31.45
N LEU A 143 -44.77 -4.70 -30.26
CA LEU A 143 -45.32 -5.90 -29.57
C LEU A 143 -44.54 -7.22 -29.66
#